data_AF-A0A101XPA9-F1
#
_entry.id   AF-A0A101XPA9-F1
#
_cell.length_a   1.000
_cell.length_b   1.000
_cell.length_c   1.000
_cell.angle_alpha   90.00
_cell.angle_beta   90.00
_cell.angle_gamma   90.00
#
_symmetry.space_group_name_H-M   'P 1'
#
loop_
_entity.id
_entity.type
_entity.pdbx_description
1 polymer ?
#
loop_
_entity_poly.entity_id
_entity_poly.type
_entity_poly.pdbx_seq_one_letter_code
_entity_poly.pdbx_strand_id
1 'polypeptide(L)'
;MAMEIPVTLERDLSDIPDELLVECVRIGDDDALLSLIHRYKSFVRGKARSYFLIGADREDIVQEGMIGLYKAIRDFRDDKLSSFKAFAELCVTRQIITAIKTATRQKHVPLNSYISLDKPIYEEDSDRTLMDVIGGARVTDPEELFIHQEEFSAIEGKMAELLSGLERDVLMLYLDGRSYQEIAEDLQRHVKSIDNALQRVKRKLEKYLEDRFL
;
A
#
# COMPACT_ATOMS: atom_id res chain seq x y z
N MET A 1 63.22 3.66 -0.98
CA MET A 1 62.80 2.49 -1.77
C MET A 1 61.44 2.08 -1.24
N ALA A 2 60.37 2.63 -1.84
CA ALA A 2 59.00 2.29 -1.48
C ALA A 2 58.70 0.92 -2.09
N MET A 3 58.40 -0.08 -1.25
CA MET A 3 57.80 -1.32 -1.70
C MET A 3 56.31 -1.04 -1.91
N GLU A 4 55.89 -0.96 -3.16
CA GLU A 4 54.49 -1.04 -3.54
C GLU A 4 53.97 -2.43 -3.12
N ILE A 5 53.05 -2.44 -2.15
CA ILE A 5 52.29 -3.63 -1.78
C ILE A 5 51.30 -3.89 -2.92
N PRO A 6 51.24 -5.09 -3.52
CA PRO A 6 50.32 -5.35 -4.62
C PRO A 6 48.89 -5.21 -4.10
N VAL A 7 48.12 -4.36 -4.78
CA VAL A 7 46.67 -4.22 -4.63
C VAL A 7 46.04 -5.61 -4.83
N THR A 8 45.37 -6.06 -3.76
CA THR A 8 44.43 -7.19 -3.63
C THR A 8 44.13 -7.99 -4.91
N LEU A 9 44.54 -9.26 -4.89
CA LEU A 9 44.06 -10.29 -5.81
C LEU A 9 42.54 -10.44 -5.62
N GLU A 10 41.73 -10.01 -6.58
CA GLU A 10 40.27 -10.23 -6.56
C GLU A 10 40.01 -11.74 -6.48
N ARG A 11 39.51 -12.20 -5.33
CA ARG A 11 39.14 -13.61 -5.11
C ARG A 11 37.88 -13.88 -5.91
N ASP A 12 37.97 -14.72 -6.94
CA ASP A 12 36.79 -15.13 -7.70
C ASP A 12 35.95 -16.10 -6.86
N LEU A 13 34.81 -15.60 -6.38
CA LEU A 13 33.85 -16.35 -5.56
C LEU A 13 32.61 -16.78 -6.37
N SER A 14 32.59 -16.55 -7.69
CA SER A 14 31.39 -16.73 -8.52
C SER A 14 30.93 -18.19 -8.62
N ASP A 15 31.86 -19.14 -8.67
CA ASP A 15 31.56 -20.57 -8.82
C ASP A 15 31.38 -21.33 -7.50
N ILE A 16 31.50 -20.64 -6.36
CA ILE A 16 31.35 -21.28 -5.04
C ILE A 16 29.85 -21.47 -4.73
N PRO A 17 29.42 -22.67 -4.29
CA PRO A 17 28.07 -22.93 -3.80
C PRO A 17 27.63 -21.94 -2.72
N ASP A 18 26.35 -21.57 -2.73
CA ASP A 18 25.80 -20.58 -1.80
C ASP A 18 25.95 -21.03 -0.34
N GLU A 19 25.75 -22.32 -0.07
CA GLU A 19 25.87 -22.91 1.27
C GLU A 19 27.29 -22.77 1.84
N LEU A 20 28.32 -22.94 1.01
CA LEU A 20 29.72 -22.75 1.42
C LEU A 20 30.03 -21.27 1.67
N LEU A 21 29.51 -20.37 0.84
CA LEU A 21 29.67 -18.94 1.07
C LEU A 21 29.02 -18.50 2.38
N VAL A 22 27.86 -19.05 2.74
CA VAL A 22 27.20 -18.77 4.02
C VAL A 22 28.06 -19.23 5.21
N GLU A 23 28.71 -20.39 5.12
CA GLU A 23 29.64 -20.83 6.17
C GLU A 23 30.88 -19.92 6.26
N CYS A 24 31.40 -19.42 5.12
CA CYS A 24 32.46 -18.41 5.11
C CYS A 24 32.02 -17.10 5.82
N VAL A 25 30.78 -16.64 5.59
CA VAL A 25 30.26 -15.44 6.28
C VAL A 25 30.22 -15.66 7.80
N ARG A 26 29.91 -16.87 8.28
CA ARG A 26 29.87 -17.15 9.73
C ARG A 26 31.23 -17.06 10.41
N ILE A 27 32.31 -17.33 9.68
CA ILE A 27 33.69 -17.17 10.18
C ILE A 27 34.22 -15.75 9.98
N GLY A 28 33.39 -14.82 9.49
CA GLY A 28 33.72 -13.40 9.35
C GLY A 28 34.28 -12.99 7.99
N ASP A 29 34.04 -13.77 6.93
CA ASP A 29 34.46 -13.43 5.57
C ASP A 29 33.50 -12.41 4.91
N ASP A 30 33.89 -11.13 4.93
CA ASP A 30 33.10 -10.05 4.35
C ASP A 30 33.03 -10.12 2.81
N ASP A 31 34.03 -10.69 2.14
CA ASP A 31 34.02 -10.87 0.68
C ASP A 31 32.96 -11.90 0.27
N ALA A 32 32.80 -12.97 1.07
CA ALA A 32 31.73 -13.94 0.89
C ALA A 32 30.33 -13.32 1.08
N LEU A 33 30.19 -12.41 2.05
CA LEU A 33 28.94 -11.69 2.29
C LEU A 33 28.59 -10.80 1.09
N LEU A 34 29.55 -10.00 0.62
CA LEU A 34 29.38 -9.12 -0.55
C LEU A 34 29.05 -9.93 -1.81
N SER A 35 29.71 -11.08 -2.00
CA SER A 35 29.43 -12.00 -3.11
C SER A 35 27.98 -12.49 -3.10
N LEU A 36 27.48 -12.95 -1.95
CA LEU A 36 26.09 -13.38 -1.79
C LEU A 36 25.09 -12.24 -2.02
N ILE A 37 25.36 -11.06 -1.47
CA ILE A 37 24.54 -9.85 -1.66
C ILE A 37 24.45 -9.50 -3.15
N HIS A 38 25.56 -9.47 -3.87
CA HIS A 38 25.59 -9.17 -5.30
C HIS A 38 24.85 -10.23 -6.13
N ARG A 39 25.09 -11.52 -5.85
CA ARG A 39 24.45 -12.65 -6.53
C ARG A 39 22.93 -12.62 -6.41
N TYR A 40 22.41 -12.28 -5.23
CA TYR A 40 20.98 -12.28 -4.94
C TYR A 40 20.30 -10.93 -5.19
N LYS A 41 21.03 -9.85 -5.51
CA LYS A 41 20.46 -8.52 -5.76
C LYS A 41 19.35 -8.52 -6.82
N SER A 42 19.60 -9.16 -7.96
CA SER A 42 18.60 -9.27 -9.05
C SER A 42 17.41 -10.14 -8.66
N PHE A 43 17.64 -11.19 -7.87
CA PHE A 43 16.58 -12.03 -7.32
C PHE A 43 15.65 -11.23 -6.39
N VAL A 44 16.23 -10.46 -5.46
CA VAL A 44 15.48 -9.57 -4.56
C VAL A 44 14.71 -8.51 -5.35
N ARG A 45 15.33 -7.86 -6.35
CA ARG A 45 14.62 -6.92 -7.24
C ARG A 45 13.46 -7.59 -7.97
N GLY A 46 13.63 -8.83 -8.41
CA GLY A 46 12.58 -9.62 -9.05
C GLY A 46 11.39 -9.86 -8.12
N LYS A 47 11.65 -10.25 -6.86
CA LYS A 47 10.59 -10.47 -5.86
C LYS A 47 9.91 -9.18 -5.43
N ALA A 48 10.66 -8.09 -5.24
CA ALA A 48 10.11 -6.79 -4.85
C ALA A 48 9.11 -6.22 -5.87
N ARG A 49 9.27 -6.52 -7.17
CA ARG A 49 8.40 -5.99 -8.24
C ARG A 49 6.91 -6.30 -8.08
N SER A 50 6.54 -7.40 -7.42
CA SER A 50 5.14 -7.77 -7.21
C SER A 50 4.50 -7.05 -6.02
N TYR A 51 5.26 -6.23 -5.31
CA TYR A 51 4.81 -5.51 -4.13
C TYR A 51 4.80 -4.01 -4.39
N PHE A 52 3.88 -3.32 -3.72
CA PHE A 52 3.72 -1.87 -3.81
C PHE A 52 3.47 -1.31 -2.42
N LEU A 53 4.10 -0.18 -2.12
CA LEU A 53 3.93 0.56 -0.87
C LEU A 53 3.57 2.01 -1.23
N ILE A 54 2.39 2.45 -0.77
CA ILE A 54 1.90 3.80 -1.04
C ILE A 54 2.82 4.81 -0.35
N GLY A 55 3.31 5.80 -1.10
CA GLY A 55 4.18 6.84 -0.58
C GLY A 55 5.66 6.44 -0.43
N ALA A 56 6.06 5.28 -0.96
CA ALA A 56 7.45 4.83 -0.99
C ALA A 56 7.88 4.45 -2.42
N ASP A 57 9.17 4.58 -2.69
CA ASP A 57 9.74 4.21 -3.97
C ASP A 57 9.93 2.71 -4.08
N ARG A 58 10.03 2.20 -5.31
CA ARG A 58 10.36 0.80 -5.54
C ARG A 58 11.70 0.41 -4.93
N GLU A 59 12.62 1.36 -4.80
CA GLU A 59 13.92 1.11 -4.16
C GLU A 59 13.77 0.82 -2.67
N ASP A 60 12.81 1.44 -1.97
CA ASP A 60 12.54 1.17 -0.55
C ASP A 60 12.10 -0.28 -0.33
N ILE A 61 11.24 -0.79 -1.21
CA ILE A 61 10.78 -2.19 -1.17
C ILE A 61 11.96 -3.15 -1.45
N VAL A 62 12.84 -2.78 -2.38
CA VAL A 62 14.05 -3.55 -2.66
C VAL A 62 14.97 -3.56 -1.43
N GLN A 63 15.15 -2.43 -0.75
CA GLN A 63 15.96 -2.36 0.47
C GLN A 63 15.42 -3.24 1.59
N GLU A 64 14.10 -3.24 1.81
CA GLU A 64 13.45 -4.18 2.74
C GLU A 64 13.69 -5.64 2.33
N GLY A 65 13.62 -5.93 1.04
CA GLY A 65 14.01 -7.24 0.52
C GLY A 65 15.47 -7.59 0.82
N MET A 66 16.41 -6.65 0.66
CA MET A 66 17.83 -6.84 0.95
C MET A 66 18.08 -7.07 2.44
N ILE A 67 17.33 -6.40 3.33
CA ILE A 67 17.37 -6.67 4.78
C ILE A 67 16.92 -8.12 5.06
N GLY A 68 15.89 -8.59 4.35
CA GLY A 68 15.43 -9.98 4.46
C GLY A 68 16.48 -10.99 3.99
N LEU A 69 17.19 -10.68 2.90
CA LEU A 69 18.32 -11.48 2.42
C LEU A 69 19.46 -11.52 3.44
N TYR A 70 19.85 -10.38 4.00
CA TYR A 70 20.91 -10.31 5.01
C TYR A 70 20.59 -11.17 6.24
N LYS A 71 19.34 -11.12 6.72
CA LYS A 71 18.85 -12.01 7.78
C LYS A 71 18.93 -13.48 7.36
N ALA A 72 18.61 -13.80 6.11
CA ALA A 72 18.71 -15.17 5.61
C ALA A 72 20.16 -15.68 5.61
N ILE A 73 21.12 -14.87 5.15
CA ILE A 73 22.55 -15.21 5.15
C ILE A 73 23.02 -15.50 6.58
N ARG A 74 22.63 -14.66 7.54
CA ARG A 74 23.02 -14.80 8.95
C ARG A 74 22.37 -16.01 9.64
N ASP A 75 21.08 -16.24 9.37
CA ASP A 75 20.24 -17.17 10.16
C ASP A 75 20.06 -18.54 9.49
N PHE A 76 20.50 -18.72 8.24
CA PHE A 76 20.45 -20.01 7.54
C PHE A 76 21.20 -21.08 8.32
N ARG A 77 20.71 -22.31 8.30
CA ARG A 77 21.38 -23.48 8.88
C ARG A 77 21.26 -24.65 7.92
N ASP A 78 22.40 -25.26 7.61
CA ASP A 78 22.54 -26.35 6.64
C ASP A 78 22.01 -27.71 7.18
N ASP A 79 21.57 -27.74 8.45
CA ASP A 79 20.92 -28.89 9.06
C ASP A 79 19.46 -29.08 8.62
N LYS A 80 18.92 -28.14 7.84
CA LYS A 80 17.53 -28.18 7.33
C LYS A 80 17.49 -28.66 5.88
N LEU A 81 16.47 -29.45 5.53
CA LEU A 81 16.22 -30.03 4.20
C LEU A 81 15.95 -29.00 3.06
N SER A 82 16.19 -27.72 3.28
CA SER A 82 15.88 -26.63 2.33
C SER A 82 17.16 -25.94 1.88
N SER A 83 17.34 -25.77 0.57
CA SER A 83 18.47 -25.00 0.02
C SER A 83 18.49 -23.55 0.53
N PHE A 84 19.69 -22.95 0.54
CA PHE A 84 19.83 -21.55 0.95
C PHE A 84 18.91 -20.63 0.16
N LYS A 85 18.81 -20.85 -1.16
CA LYS A 85 17.95 -20.08 -2.05
C LYS A 85 16.48 -20.07 -1.62
N ALA A 86 15.94 -21.22 -1.22
CA ALA A 86 14.55 -21.34 -0.78
C ALA A 86 14.33 -20.62 0.56
N PHE A 87 15.30 -20.70 1.48
CA PHE A 87 15.25 -19.97 2.74
C PHE A 87 15.36 -18.45 2.54
N ALA A 88 16.28 -18.01 1.68
CA ALA A 88 16.43 -16.61 1.30
C ALA A 88 15.14 -16.05 0.68
N GLU A 89 14.49 -16.80 -0.21
CA GLU A 89 13.19 -16.42 -0.77
C GLU A 89 12.14 -16.16 0.31
N LEU A 90 12.04 -17.08 1.28
CA LEU A 90 11.09 -16.97 2.39
C LEU A 90 11.35 -15.72 3.23
N CYS A 91 12.61 -15.46 3.59
CA CYS A 91 13.01 -14.34 4.42
C CYS A 91 12.82 -13.00 3.71
N VAL A 92 13.25 -12.88 2.45
CA VAL A 92 13.05 -11.69 1.59
C VAL A 92 11.57 -11.36 1.51
N THR A 93 10.74 -12.35 1.16
CA THR A 93 9.29 -12.16 1.00
C THR A 93 8.62 -11.72 2.31
N ARG A 94 8.97 -12.37 3.43
CA ARG A 94 8.43 -12.02 4.75
C ARG A 94 8.86 -10.64 5.21
N GLN A 95 10.09 -10.22 4.93
CA GLN A 95 10.57 -8.88 5.31
C GLN A 95 9.82 -7.80 4.53
N ILE A 96 9.66 -7.96 3.21
CA ILE A 96 8.88 -7.04 2.37
C ILE A 96 7.44 -6.93 2.87
N ILE A 97 6.77 -8.07 3.12
CA ILE A 97 5.39 -8.09 3.63
C ILE A 97 5.30 -7.42 5.01
N THR A 98 6.26 -7.68 5.90
CA THR A 98 6.30 -7.07 7.23
C THR A 98 6.45 -5.56 7.14
N ALA A 99 7.34 -5.06 6.27
CA ALA A 99 7.55 -3.63 6.06
C ALA A 99 6.26 -2.95 5.56
N ILE A 100 5.62 -3.53 4.54
CA ILE A 100 4.35 -3.03 4.01
C ILE A 100 3.27 -3.04 5.10
N LYS A 101 3.10 -4.16 5.81
CA LYS A 101 2.12 -4.28 6.90
C LYS A 101 2.37 -3.29 8.02
N THR A 102 3.63 -2.95 8.29
CA THR A 102 4.01 -2.00 9.35
C THR A 102 3.72 -0.57 8.90
N ALA A 103 4.11 -0.20 7.68
CA ALA A 103 3.86 1.12 7.11
C ALA A 103 2.36 1.40 6.88
N THR A 104 1.59 0.36 6.56
CA THR A 104 0.12 0.43 6.39
C THR A 104 -0.64 0.17 7.70
N ARG A 105 0.06 -0.08 8.82
CA ARG A 105 -0.60 -0.33 10.11
C ARG A 105 -1.18 0.97 10.64
N GLN A 106 -2.52 1.01 10.69
CA GLN A 106 -3.34 2.14 11.10
C GLN A 106 -3.10 2.60 12.56
N LYS A 107 -2.00 3.32 12.83
CA LYS A 107 -1.90 4.18 14.01
C LYS A 107 -1.52 5.64 13.67
N HIS A 108 -1.30 5.96 12.39
CA HIS A 108 -0.96 7.30 11.90
C HIS A 108 -1.68 7.73 10.61
N VAL A 109 -2.79 7.08 10.24
CA VAL A 109 -3.61 7.51 9.08
C VAL A 109 -4.00 9.01 9.12
N PRO A 110 -4.29 9.63 10.28
CA PRO A 110 -4.56 11.07 10.33
C PRO A 110 -3.34 11.98 10.11
N LEU A 111 -2.11 11.45 10.19
CA LEU A 111 -0.86 12.25 10.19
C LEU A 111 -0.08 12.22 8.86
N ASN A 112 -0.46 11.38 7.90
CA ASN A 112 0.22 11.29 6.59
C ASN A 112 -0.62 11.80 5.42
N SER A 113 -1.80 12.38 5.69
CA SER A 113 -2.70 12.99 4.72
C SER A 113 -2.64 14.53 4.77
N TYR A 114 -1.48 15.11 5.12
CA TYR A 114 -1.33 16.55 5.10
C TYR A 114 -1.30 17.03 3.65
N ILE A 115 -2.42 17.62 3.22
CA ILE A 115 -2.47 18.45 2.02
C ILE A 115 -2.03 19.85 2.46
N SER A 116 -1.01 20.40 1.79
CA SER A 116 -0.57 21.78 2.03
C SER A 116 -1.72 22.72 1.73
N LEU A 117 -2.14 23.50 2.73
CA LEU A 117 -3.23 24.47 2.57
C LEU A 117 -2.87 25.57 1.59
N ASP A 118 -1.57 25.87 1.43
CA ASP A 118 -1.04 26.90 0.54
C ASP A 118 -0.72 26.40 -0.88
N LYS A 119 -0.96 25.11 -1.21
CA LYS A 119 -0.70 24.60 -2.56
C LYS A 119 -1.84 25.01 -3.51
N PRO A 120 -1.54 25.51 -4.72
CA PRO A 120 -2.53 25.74 -5.77
C PRO A 120 -3.32 24.47 -6.07
N ILE A 121 -4.66 24.59 -6.14
CA ILE A 121 -5.56 23.43 -6.38
C ILE A 121 -5.57 23.03 -7.87
N TYR A 122 -5.27 23.98 -8.76
CA TYR A 122 -5.30 23.79 -10.21
C TYR A 122 -3.89 23.99 -10.82
N GLU A 123 -3.56 23.23 -11.86
CA GLU A 123 -2.24 23.25 -12.52
C GLU A 123 -2.03 24.45 -13.48
N GLU A 124 -3.09 25.17 -13.85
CA GLU A 124 -3.04 26.34 -14.74
C GLU A 124 -3.25 27.65 -13.95
N ASP A 125 -2.16 28.41 -13.72
CA ASP A 125 -2.13 29.83 -13.30
C ASP A 125 -3.16 30.29 -12.24
N SER A 126 -3.54 29.40 -11.32
CA SER A 126 -4.52 29.69 -10.28
C SER A 126 -3.84 30.01 -8.96
N ASP A 127 -4.01 31.24 -8.46
CA ASP A 127 -3.57 31.65 -7.11
C ASP A 127 -4.42 31.03 -5.99
N ARG A 128 -5.43 30.21 -6.31
CA ARG A 128 -6.34 29.63 -5.33
C ARG A 128 -5.72 28.42 -4.64
N THR A 129 -5.64 28.49 -3.34
CA THR A 129 -5.07 27.46 -2.46
C THR A 129 -6.16 26.68 -1.73
N LEU A 130 -5.82 25.52 -1.16
CA LEU A 130 -6.75 24.74 -0.33
C LEU A 130 -7.32 25.57 0.84
N MET A 131 -6.55 26.53 1.36
CA MET A 131 -6.95 27.47 2.41
C MET A 131 -8.15 28.32 1.98
N ASP A 132 -8.21 28.75 0.72
CA ASP A 132 -9.28 29.59 0.17
C ASP A 132 -10.59 28.83 0.00
N VAL A 133 -10.52 27.51 -0.21
CA VAL A 133 -11.69 26.63 -0.38
C VAL A 133 -12.18 26.09 0.96
N ILE A 134 -11.29 25.65 1.84
CA ILE A 134 -11.64 25.06 3.14
C ILE A 134 -11.95 26.16 4.18
N GLY A 135 -11.28 27.30 4.10
CA GLY A 135 -11.56 28.48 4.94
C GLY A 135 -12.95 29.09 4.70
N GLY A 136 -13.65 28.67 3.64
CA GLY A 136 -15.03 29.06 3.33
C GLY A 136 -16.11 28.26 4.07
N ALA A 137 -15.77 27.30 4.94
CA ALA A 137 -16.73 26.45 5.65
C ALA A 137 -17.47 27.15 6.81
N ARG A 138 -17.89 28.40 6.60
CA ARG A 138 -19.21 28.82 7.05
C ARG A 138 -19.91 29.38 5.83
N VAL A 139 -20.70 28.53 5.16
CA VAL A 139 -21.79 28.99 4.31
C VAL A 139 -22.70 29.79 5.25
N THR A 140 -22.47 31.10 5.32
CA THR A 140 -23.27 32.04 6.12
C THR A 140 -24.42 32.62 5.32
N ASP A 141 -24.54 32.27 4.04
CA ASP A 141 -25.63 32.72 3.18
C ASP A 141 -26.85 31.81 3.36
N PRO A 142 -27.96 32.31 3.93
CA PRO A 142 -29.19 31.52 4.13
C PRO A 142 -29.79 31.00 2.82
N GLU A 143 -29.56 31.70 1.70
CA GLU A 143 -30.04 31.29 0.39
C GLU A 143 -29.32 30.03 -0.11
N GLU A 144 -27.99 30.00 -0.02
CA GLU A 144 -27.16 28.86 -0.40
C GLU A 144 -27.41 27.63 0.51
N LEU A 145 -27.60 27.85 1.82
CA LEU A 145 -28.02 26.78 2.75
C LEU A 145 -29.38 26.19 2.39
N PHE A 146 -30.32 27.03 1.95
CA PHE A 146 -31.67 26.58 1.56
C PHE A 146 -31.63 25.78 0.26
N ILE A 147 -30.87 26.25 -0.73
CA ILE A 147 -30.66 25.53 -2.00
C ILE A 147 -30.00 24.17 -1.74
N HIS A 148 -28.99 24.10 -0.88
CA HIS A 148 -28.35 22.84 -0.53
C HIS A 148 -29.28 21.87 0.22
N GLN A 149 -30.14 22.36 1.11
CA GLN A 149 -31.14 21.50 1.78
C GLN A 149 -32.17 20.93 0.79
N GLU A 150 -32.61 21.73 -0.17
CA GLU A 150 -33.55 21.29 -1.22
C GLU A 150 -32.90 20.25 -2.14
N GLU A 151 -31.65 20.48 -2.56
CA GLU A 151 -30.90 19.52 -3.37
C GLU A 151 -30.64 18.21 -2.63
N PHE A 152 -30.29 18.27 -1.35
CA PHE A 152 -30.09 17.08 -0.52
C PHE A 152 -31.39 16.29 -0.35
N SER A 153 -32.51 16.98 -0.09
CA SER A 153 -33.84 16.36 0.02
C SER A 153 -34.28 15.72 -1.30
N ALA A 154 -33.99 16.35 -2.44
CA ALA A 154 -34.27 15.81 -3.76
C ALA A 154 -33.46 14.55 -4.04
N ILE A 155 -32.18 14.53 -3.65
CA ILE A 155 -31.31 13.35 -3.76
C ILE A 155 -31.81 12.22 -2.86
N GLU A 156 -32.11 12.49 -1.59
CA GLU A 156 -32.67 11.49 -0.67
C GLU A 156 -33.98 10.89 -1.20
N GLY A 157 -34.89 11.73 -1.71
CA GLY A 157 -36.14 11.29 -2.34
C GLY A 157 -35.90 10.37 -3.53
N LYS A 158 -34.97 10.72 -4.41
CA LYS A 158 -34.62 9.88 -5.58
C LYS A 158 -33.92 8.59 -5.18
N MET A 159 -33.06 8.61 -4.18
CA MET A 159 -32.46 7.40 -3.62
C MET A 159 -33.53 6.49 -3.02
N ALA A 160 -34.56 7.05 -2.40
CA ALA A 160 -35.69 6.28 -1.88
C ALA A 160 -36.53 5.61 -2.98
N GLU A 161 -36.66 6.23 -4.15
CA GLU A 161 -37.34 5.64 -5.31
C GLU A 161 -36.48 4.58 -6.04
N LEU A 162 -35.18 4.83 -6.20
CA LEU A 162 -34.29 4.00 -7.02
C LEU A 162 -33.80 2.74 -6.28
N LEU A 163 -33.50 2.87 -4.99
CA LEU A 163 -32.90 1.81 -4.19
C LEU A 163 -33.97 0.96 -3.51
N SER A 164 -33.79 -0.36 -3.56
CA SER A 164 -34.56 -1.29 -2.73
C SER A 164 -34.25 -1.10 -1.24
N GLY A 165 -35.13 -1.58 -0.36
CA GLY A 165 -34.93 -1.47 1.10
C GLY A 165 -33.54 -1.98 1.53
N LEU A 166 -33.16 -3.18 1.07
CA LEU A 166 -31.84 -3.75 1.37
C LEU A 166 -30.68 -2.89 0.83
N GLU A 167 -30.80 -2.34 -0.38
CA GLU A 167 -29.77 -1.49 -0.96
C GLU A 167 -29.59 -0.19 -0.18
N ARG A 168 -30.69 0.37 0.33
CA ARG A 168 -30.68 1.57 1.16
C ARG A 168 -30.03 1.29 2.51
N ASP A 169 -30.44 0.22 3.19
CA ASP A 169 -29.89 -0.15 4.50
C ASP A 169 -28.38 -0.42 4.40
N VAL A 170 -27.97 -1.14 3.34
CA VAL A 170 -26.55 -1.41 3.06
C VAL A 170 -25.78 -0.12 2.76
N LEU A 171 -26.35 0.79 1.97
CA LEU A 171 -25.70 2.04 1.63
C LEU A 171 -25.52 2.93 2.87
N MET A 172 -26.54 3.05 3.72
CA MET A 172 -26.46 3.87 4.94
C MET A 172 -25.38 3.36 5.89
N LEU A 173 -25.35 2.04 6.16
CA LEU A 173 -24.34 1.45 7.04
C LEU A 173 -22.93 1.56 6.45
N TYR A 174 -22.80 1.51 5.12
CA TYR A 174 -21.51 1.71 4.45
C TYR A 174 -21.03 3.18 4.55
N LEU A 175 -21.95 4.15 4.41
CA LEU A 175 -21.64 5.57 4.58
C LEU A 175 -21.29 5.93 6.04
N ASP A 176 -21.86 5.20 7.01
CA ASP A 176 -21.46 5.25 8.42
C ASP A 176 -20.07 4.61 8.69
N GLY A 177 -19.39 4.10 7.66
CA GLY A 177 -18.03 3.58 7.73
C GLY A 177 -17.92 2.11 8.16
N ARG A 178 -19.03 1.35 8.17
CA ARG A 178 -18.99 -0.07 8.53
C ARG A 178 -18.37 -0.92 7.42
N SER A 179 -17.65 -1.97 7.83
CA SER A 179 -17.10 -2.98 6.94
C SER A 179 -18.18 -3.93 6.40
N TYR A 180 -17.88 -4.62 5.30
CA TYR A 180 -18.85 -5.53 4.68
C TYR A 180 -19.22 -6.70 5.60
N GLN A 181 -18.30 -7.13 6.48
CA GLN A 181 -18.58 -8.14 7.49
C GLN A 181 -19.54 -7.61 8.56
N GLU A 182 -19.31 -6.42 9.09
CA GLU A 182 -20.19 -5.81 10.10
C GLU A 182 -21.60 -5.57 9.55
N ILE A 183 -21.71 -5.07 8.32
CA ILE A 183 -23.02 -4.89 7.65
C ILE A 183 -23.71 -6.25 7.45
N ALA A 184 -22.96 -7.29 7.10
CA ALA A 184 -23.50 -8.64 6.92
C ALA A 184 -24.05 -9.21 8.24
N GLU A 185 -23.34 -8.99 9.34
CA GLU A 185 -23.78 -9.34 10.70
C GLU A 185 -25.03 -8.55 11.12
N ASP A 186 -25.00 -7.23 10.96
CA ASP A 186 -26.10 -6.31 11.33
C ASP A 186 -27.40 -6.63 10.57
N LEU A 187 -27.30 -6.96 9.29
CA LEU A 187 -28.45 -7.27 8.43
C LEU A 187 -28.79 -8.78 8.37
N GLN A 188 -28.06 -9.62 9.10
CA GLN A 188 -28.20 -11.08 9.07
C GLN A 188 -28.18 -11.65 7.63
N ARG A 189 -27.24 -11.17 6.82
CA ARG A 189 -27.04 -11.60 5.43
C ARG A 189 -25.63 -12.11 5.21
N HIS A 190 -25.41 -12.82 4.11
CA HIS A 190 -24.08 -13.20 3.70
C HIS A 190 -23.32 -11.99 3.14
N VAL A 191 -22.01 -11.90 3.39
CA VAL A 191 -21.13 -10.81 2.90
C VAL A 191 -21.28 -10.56 1.39
N LYS A 192 -21.38 -11.64 0.59
CA LYS A 192 -21.64 -11.57 -0.86
C LYS A 192 -22.95 -10.84 -1.21
N SER A 193 -23.96 -10.90 -0.35
CA SER A 193 -25.23 -10.18 -0.54
C SER A 193 -25.03 -8.67 -0.37
N ILE A 194 -24.19 -8.26 0.58
CA ILE A 194 -23.83 -6.87 0.85
C ILE A 194 -23.05 -6.28 -0.33
N ASP A 195 -22.01 -6.97 -0.79
CA ASP A 195 -21.22 -6.58 -1.97
C ASP A 195 -22.12 -6.45 -3.22
N ASN A 196 -22.98 -7.44 -3.48
CA ASN A 196 -23.94 -7.38 -4.58
C ASN A 196 -24.92 -6.20 -4.46
N ALA A 197 -25.31 -5.83 -3.24
CA ALA A 197 -26.19 -4.68 -3.00
C ALA A 197 -25.44 -3.36 -3.31
N LEU A 198 -24.22 -3.18 -2.80
CA LEU A 198 -23.39 -2.00 -3.11
C LEU A 198 -23.10 -1.87 -4.61
N GLN A 199 -22.82 -2.97 -5.30
CA GLN A 199 -22.65 -2.95 -6.76
C GLN A 199 -23.91 -2.54 -7.52
N ARG A 200 -25.10 -2.90 -7.02
CA ARG A 200 -26.37 -2.45 -7.61
C ARG A 200 -26.65 -0.98 -7.29
N VAL A 201 -26.37 -0.55 -6.07
CA VAL A 201 -26.44 0.87 -5.67
C VAL A 201 -25.58 1.71 -6.60
N LYS A 202 -24.30 1.38 -6.74
CA LYS A 202 -23.36 2.09 -7.61
C LYS A 202 -23.90 2.25 -9.03
N ARG A 203 -24.32 1.16 -9.66
CA ARG A 203 -24.88 1.19 -11.04
C ARG A 203 -26.15 2.03 -11.15
N LYS A 204 -27.03 2.00 -10.16
CA LYS A 204 -28.28 2.78 -10.16
C LYS A 204 -28.00 4.29 -10.00
N LEU A 205 -27.04 4.64 -9.14
CA LEU A 205 -26.64 6.02 -8.93
C LEU A 205 -25.86 6.58 -10.12
N GLU A 206 -24.94 5.81 -10.70
CA GLU A 206 -24.22 6.19 -11.94
C GLU A 206 -25.21 6.52 -13.06
N LYS A 207 -26.19 5.63 -13.29
CA LYS A 207 -27.23 5.88 -14.30
C LYS A 207 -28.06 7.13 -14.00
N TYR A 208 -28.45 7.35 -12.74
CA TYR A 208 -29.22 8.54 -12.36
C TYR A 208 -28.42 9.84 -12.57
N LEU A 209 -27.12 9.82 -12.30
CA LEU A 209 -26.25 10.97 -12.54
C LEU A 209 -26.08 11.21 -14.04
N GLU A 210 -25.88 10.17 -14.85
CA GLU A 210 -25.85 10.29 -16.31
C GLU A 210 -27.14 10.90 -16.87
N ASP A 211 -28.31 10.43 -16.40
CA ASP A 211 -29.63 10.94 -16.82
C ASP A 211 -29.91 12.38 -16.33
N ARG A 212 -29.19 12.86 -15.29
CA ARG A 212 -29.37 14.21 -14.71
C ARG A 212 -28.46 15.28 -15.36
N PHE A 213 -27.34 14.88 -15.95
CA PHE A 213 -26.36 15.77 -16.60
C PHE A 213 -26.39 15.74 -18.14
N LEU A 214 -27.39 15.08 -18.72
CA LEU A 214 -27.80 15.15 -20.14
C LEU A 214 -29.03 16.05 -20.31
#